data_AF-A0A7S3RRW1-F1
#
_entry.id   AF-A0A7S3RRW1-F1
#
_cell.length_a   1.000
_cell.length_b   1.000
_cell.length_c   1.000
_cell.angle_alpha   90.00
_cell.angle_beta   90.00
_cell.angle_gamma   90.00
#
_symmetry.space_group_name_H-M   'P 1'
#
loop_
_entity.id
_entity.type
_entity.pdbx_description
1 polymer ?
#
loop_
_entity_poly.entity_id
_entity_poly.type
_entity_poly.pdbx_seq_one_letter_code
_entity_poly.pdbx_strand_id
1 'polypeptide(L)'
;RVEAATAAAAAAEAVEAILSGVSEACCVKWEPLPDTPTMYADPDTIYGELEPQPGLRLVPPVRLLRSEWVVARAAQLRAVPADRRRALTLPRRQELEVLEPSAYYSAEEVKALPRGPRNAGFPMAVLAVSHSWESEEHPDPHGRTLLMLADAITTAQAIQVSKGPYTWQTLPSRVAVFFDFCSLFQPPRAKEEPPIGEGPTMALRAALTRMQVWYAHQLTTCFFVTDGNTETANDGSHTPYHERGWPTFEYHVSAIGKAITSSGWPQLVDVGLGVDTLFERGVPLTPAALEHLLESKRFTDGTEP
;
A
#
# COMPACT_ATOMS: atom_id res chain seq x y z
N ARG A 1 -7.90 -22.60 19.37
CA ARG A 1 -7.44 -21.45 20.19
C ARG A 1 -5.93 -21.50 20.45
N VAL A 2 -5.33 -22.66 20.70
CA VAL A 2 -3.86 -22.83 20.80
C VAL A 2 -3.19 -22.91 19.41
N GLU A 3 -3.86 -23.49 18.42
CA GLU A 3 -3.31 -23.68 17.06
C GLU A 3 -3.35 -22.45 16.13
N ALA A 4 -4.12 -21.41 16.48
CA ALA A 4 -4.10 -20.13 15.76
C ALA A 4 -2.94 -19.24 16.21
N ALA A 5 -2.44 -19.45 17.44
CA ALA A 5 -1.27 -18.77 17.97
C ALA A 5 0.04 -19.35 17.42
N THR A 6 0.05 -20.63 17.05
CA THR A 6 1.21 -21.31 16.45
C THR A 6 1.46 -20.92 14.99
N ALA A 7 0.43 -20.59 14.23
CA ALA A 7 0.58 -20.12 12.84
C ALA A 7 1.10 -18.67 12.75
N ALA A 8 0.69 -17.80 13.67
CA ALA A 8 1.26 -16.46 13.81
C ALA A 8 2.72 -16.49 14.30
N ALA A 9 3.06 -17.48 15.15
CA ALA A 9 4.43 -17.71 15.59
C ALA A 9 5.33 -18.20 14.45
N ALA A 10 4.85 -19.08 13.56
CA ALA A 10 5.62 -19.59 12.44
C ALA A 10 5.91 -18.53 11.36
N ALA A 11 4.95 -17.64 11.08
CA ALA A 11 5.17 -16.50 10.19
C ALA A 11 6.17 -15.48 10.78
N ALA A 12 6.15 -15.28 12.10
CA ALA A 12 7.16 -14.48 12.78
C ALA A 12 8.55 -15.12 12.73
N GLU A 13 8.64 -16.45 12.82
CA GLU A 13 9.89 -17.23 12.77
C GLU A 13 10.54 -17.20 11.37
N ALA A 14 9.73 -17.26 10.29
CA ALA A 14 10.20 -17.12 8.91
C ALA A 14 10.74 -15.71 8.61
N VAL A 15 10.04 -14.67 9.07
CA VAL A 15 10.52 -13.28 8.97
C VAL A 15 11.78 -13.08 9.82
N GLU A 16 11.87 -13.70 11.00
CA GLU A 16 13.07 -13.66 11.85
C GLU A 16 14.28 -14.38 11.23
N ALA A 17 14.07 -15.48 10.49
CA ALA A 17 15.10 -16.16 9.71
C ALA A 17 15.65 -15.29 8.56
N ILE A 18 14.76 -14.57 7.86
CA ILE A 18 15.12 -13.62 6.80
C ILE A 18 15.87 -12.40 7.38
N LEU A 19 15.44 -11.90 8.54
CA LEU A 19 16.08 -10.77 9.23
C LEU A 19 17.41 -11.15 9.91
N SER A 20 17.56 -12.39 10.39
CA SER A 20 18.79 -12.89 11.01
C SER A 20 19.91 -13.16 10.00
N GLY A 21 19.58 -13.56 8.76
CA GLY A 21 20.54 -13.59 7.65
C GLY A 21 21.13 -12.22 7.28
N VAL A 22 20.47 -11.14 7.71
CA VAL A 22 20.90 -9.74 7.52
C VAL A 22 21.52 -9.15 8.81
N SER A 23 21.46 -9.89 9.93
CA SER A 23 21.85 -9.47 11.28
C SER A 23 23.37 -9.44 11.54
N GLU A 24 24.21 -10.08 10.72
CA GLU A 24 25.66 -10.07 10.98
C GLU A 24 26.30 -8.68 10.77
N ALA A 25 25.60 -7.73 10.11
CA ALA A 25 26.14 -6.41 9.80
C ALA A 25 25.80 -5.30 10.81
N CYS A 26 24.79 -5.44 11.68
CA CYS A 26 24.44 -4.40 12.67
C CYS A 26 23.91 -5.02 13.97
N CYS A 27 24.69 -4.89 15.04
CA CYS A 27 24.42 -5.38 16.39
C CYS A 27 23.28 -4.62 17.12
N VAL A 28 22.02 -4.84 16.74
CA VAL A 28 20.88 -4.55 17.60
C VAL A 28 20.04 -5.82 17.69
N LYS A 29 19.98 -6.44 18.87
CA LYS A 29 19.06 -7.56 19.13
C LYS A 29 17.64 -7.07 18.84
N TRP A 30 17.04 -7.65 17.81
CA TRP A 30 15.67 -7.37 17.38
C TRP A 30 14.71 -8.19 18.22
N GLU A 31 13.74 -7.54 18.86
CA GLU A 31 12.62 -8.21 19.53
C GLU A 31 11.34 -7.91 18.74
N PRO A 32 10.60 -8.91 18.25
CA PRO A 32 9.32 -8.67 17.58
C PRO A 32 8.33 -8.02 18.56
N LEU A 33 7.73 -6.90 18.14
CA LEU A 33 6.67 -6.26 18.91
C LEU A 33 5.44 -7.19 18.97
N PRO A 34 4.74 -7.30 20.11
CA PRO A 34 3.58 -8.15 20.22
C PRO A 34 2.44 -7.62 19.34
N ASP A 35 2.08 -8.37 18.30
CA ASP A 35 0.88 -8.16 17.49
C ASP A 35 -0.37 -8.35 18.37
N THR A 36 -0.84 -7.25 18.95
CA THR A 36 -2.10 -7.24 19.70
C THR A 36 -3.27 -7.10 18.72
N PRO A 37 -4.43 -7.75 18.94
CA PRO A 37 -5.59 -7.66 18.04
C PRO A 37 -6.08 -6.24 17.75
N THR A 38 -5.73 -5.27 18.61
CA THR A 38 -6.03 -3.84 18.45
C THR A 38 -5.21 -3.17 17.35
N MET A 39 -4.05 -3.72 16.96
CA MET A 39 -3.17 -3.16 15.93
C MET A 39 -3.87 -2.92 14.58
N TYR A 40 -4.83 -3.76 14.21
CA TYR A 40 -5.56 -3.62 12.95
C TYR A 40 -6.83 -2.77 13.06
N ALA A 41 -7.14 -2.21 14.23
CA ALA A 41 -8.35 -1.43 14.46
C ALA A 41 -8.08 -0.06 15.12
N ASP A 42 -6.94 0.10 15.78
CA ASP A 42 -6.54 1.33 16.46
C ASP A 42 -5.83 2.29 15.48
N PRO A 43 -6.42 3.47 15.17
CA PRO A 43 -5.82 4.44 14.26
C PRO A 43 -4.42 4.91 14.70
N ASP A 44 -4.08 4.84 15.99
CA ASP A 44 -2.74 5.19 16.48
C ASP A 44 -1.66 4.28 15.90
N THR A 45 -2.02 3.07 15.46
CA THR A 45 -1.12 2.18 14.71
C THR A 45 -0.66 2.85 13.41
N ILE A 46 -1.58 3.43 12.63
CA ILE A 46 -1.25 4.12 11.39
C ILE A 46 -0.42 5.37 11.66
N TYR A 47 -0.79 6.15 12.68
CA TYR A 47 -0.06 7.37 13.00
C TYR A 47 1.37 7.07 13.47
N GLY A 48 1.58 5.98 14.22
CA GLY A 48 2.90 5.56 14.68
C GLY A 48 3.87 5.25 13.55
N GLU A 49 3.40 4.74 12.41
CA GLU A 49 4.25 4.48 11.23
C GLU A 49 4.74 5.76 10.53
N LEU A 50 4.10 6.90 10.80
CA LEU A 50 4.42 8.21 10.22
C LEU A 50 5.36 9.03 11.10
N GLU A 51 5.67 8.53 12.29
CA GLU A 51 6.52 9.17 13.28
C GLU A 51 7.89 8.46 13.34
N PRO A 52 8.97 9.17 13.68
CA PRO A 52 10.24 8.52 14.01
C PRO A 52 10.06 7.59 15.22
N GLN A 53 10.43 6.31 15.08
CA GLN A 53 10.31 5.35 16.17
C GLN A 53 11.48 5.48 17.17
N PRO A 54 11.23 5.33 18.49
CA PRO A 54 12.30 5.31 19.49
C PRO A 54 13.34 4.22 19.20
N GLY A 55 14.61 4.60 19.09
CA GLY A 55 15.71 3.66 18.76
C GLY A 55 16.09 3.61 17.27
N LEU A 56 15.27 4.16 16.37
CA LEU A 56 15.63 4.42 14.98
C LEU A 56 16.22 5.84 14.85
N ARG A 57 17.33 6.00 14.11
CA ARG A 57 17.87 7.33 13.83
C ARG A 57 16.92 8.11 12.89
N LEU A 58 16.10 8.99 13.49
CA LEU A 58 15.55 10.27 13.00
C LEU A 58 14.60 10.32 11.79
N VAL A 59 14.27 9.22 11.08
CA VAL A 59 13.30 9.28 9.97
C VAL A 59 12.12 8.34 10.18
N PRO A 60 10.89 8.72 9.77
CA PRO A 60 9.73 7.86 9.93
C PRO A 60 9.81 6.64 8.99
N PRO A 61 9.34 5.45 9.41
CA PRO A 61 9.28 4.27 8.57
C PRO A 61 8.52 4.51 7.26
N VAL A 62 7.43 5.28 7.31
CA VAL A 62 6.54 5.50 6.17
C VAL A 62 6.25 7.00 5.94
N ARG A 63 6.02 7.37 4.68
CA ARG A 63 5.37 8.63 4.29
C ARG A 63 4.10 8.36 3.50
N LEU A 64 3.12 9.25 3.59
CA LEU A 64 1.89 9.17 2.79
C LEU A 64 1.79 10.37 1.86
N LEU A 65 1.54 10.09 0.59
CA LEU A 65 1.37 11.12 -0.43
C LEU A 65 0.05 11.86 -0.25
N ARG A 66 0.03 13.13 -0.63
CA ARG A 66 -1.21 13.88 -0.80
C ARG A 66 -1.91 13.44 -2.07
N SER A 67 -3.18 13.06 -1.98
CA SER A 67 -4.01 12.76 -3.15
C SER A 67 -3.99 13.87 -4.21
N GLU A 68 -3.94 15.12 -3.77
CA GLU A 68 -3.89 16.31 -4.59
C GLU A 68 -2.60 16.36 -5.42
N TRP A 69 -1.48 15.93 -4.83
CA TRP A 69 -0.20 15.80 -5.53
C TRP A 69 -0.23 14.65 -6.54
N VAL A 70 -0.78 13.49 -6.16
CA VAL A 70 -0.93 12.33 -7.07
C VAL A 70 -1.73 12.72 -8.32
N VAL A 71 -2.87 13.40 -8.14
CA VAL A 71 -3.72 13.88 -9.25
C VAL A 71 -2.99 14.92 -10.10
N ALA A 72 -2.28 15.87 -9.49
CA ALA A 72 -1.50 16.87 -10.21
C ALA A 72 -0.36 16.24 -11.03
N ARG A 73 0.35 15.27 -10.47
CA ARG A 73 1.43 14.53 -11.15
C ARG A 73 0.89 13.75 -12.34
N ALA A 74 -0.25 13.09 -12.20
CA ALA A 74 -0.94 12.42 -13.30
C ALA A 74 -1.34 13.40 -14.42
N ALA A 75 -1.82 14.61 -14.07
CA ALA A 75 -2.13 15.63 -15.05
C ALA A 75 -0.89 16.12 -15.83
N GLN A 76 0.25 16.31 -15.15
CA GLN A 76 1.53 16.61 -15.80
C GLN A 76 1.96 15.50 -16.76
N LEU A 77 1.80 14.24 -16.36
CA LEU A 77 2.12 13.07 -17.19
C LEU A 77 1.24 12.98 -18.45
N ARG A 78 -0.05 13.34 -18.34
CA ARG A 78 -0.97 13.41 -19.50
C ARG A 78 -0.59 14.51 -20.49
N ALA A 79 -0.06 15.62 -20.00
CA ALA A 79 0.30 16.77 -20.80
C ALA A 79 1.56 16.54 -21.68
N VAL A 80 2.34 15.50 -21.40
CA VAL A 80 3.53 15.16 -22.18
C VAL A 80 3.30 13.95 -23.11
N PRO A 81 3.96 13.94 -24.29
CA PRO A 81 4.01 12.77 -25.17
C PRO A 81 4.54 11.51 -24.46
N ALA A 82 4.10 10.33 -24.90
CA ALA A 82 4.42 9.05 -24.26
C ALA A 82 5.93 8.77 -24.13
N ASP A 83 6.72 9.14 -25.13
CA ASP A 83 8.19 9.02 -25.15
C ASP A 83 8.90 9.88 -24.10
N ARG A 84 8.22 10.90 -23.56
CA ARG A 84 8.73 11.82 -22.54
C ARG A 84 8.19 11.55 -21.13
N ARG A 85 7.27 10.59 -20.98
CA ARG A 85 6.63 10.26 -19.69
C ARG A 85 7.60 9.73 -18.66
N ARG A 86 8.67 9.05 -19.08
CA ARG A 86 9.67 8.46 -18.18
C ARG A 86 10.29 9.48 -17.20
N ALA A 87 10.46 10.73 -17.62
CA ALA A 87 10.99 11.79 -16.75
C ALA A 87 9.99 12.27 -15.68
N LEU A 88 8.71 11.91 -15.83
CA LEU A 88 7.60 12.29 -14.94
C LEU A 88 6.99 11.10 -14.20
N THR A 89 7.60 9.92 -14.27
CA THR A 89 7.17 8.78 -13.45
C THR A 89 7.33 9.10 -11.97
N LEU A 90 6.75 8.26 -11.12
CA LEU A 90 6.83 8.45 -9.67
C LEU A 90 8.29 8.32 -9.21
N PRO A 91 8.86 9.33 -8.55
CA PRO A 91 10.20 9.22 -7.97
C PRO A 91 10.19 8.31 -6.74
N ARG A 92 11.37 7.79 -6.38
CA ARG A 92 11.53 7.03 -5.12
C ARG A 92 11.33 7.97 -3.94
N ARG A 93 10.92 7.43 -2.79
CA ARG A 93 10.73 8.24 -1.58
C ARG A 93 11.90 9.20 -1.30
N GLN A 94 13.13 8.67 -1.27
CA GLN A 94 14.31 9.48 -0.93
C GLN A 94 14.58 10.63 -1.92
N GLU A 95 14.12 10.51 -3.16
CA GLU A 95 14.23 11.58 -4.16
C GLU A 95 13.08 12.57 -3.99
N LEU A 96 11.86 12.06 -3.79
CA LEU A 96 10.66 12.87 -3.67
C LEU A 96 10.70 13.77 -2.43
N GLU A 97 11.21 13.26 -1.30
CA GLU A 97 11.39 14.07 -0.07
C GLU A 97 12.31 15.28 -0.31
N VAL A 98 13.25 15.20 -1.25
CA VAL A 98 14.16 16.30 -1.60
C VAL A 98 13.54 17.22 -2.66
N LEU A 99 12.99 16.65 -3.72
CA LEU A 99 12.50 17.40 -4.88
C LEU A 99 11.19 18.13 -4.59
N GLU A 100 10.25 17.46 -3.93
CA GLU A 100 8.90 17.97 -3.68
C GLU A 100 8.42 17.56 -2.27
N PRO A 101 9.03 18.06 -1.19
CA PRO A 101 8.65 17.69 0.19
C PRO A 101 7.18 17.94 0.51
N SER A 102 6.52 18.88 -0.17
CA SER A 102 5.08 19.15 -0.04
C SER A 102 4.19 18.01 -0.57
N ALA A 103 4.76 17.02 -1.28
CA ALA A 103 4.03 15.84 -1.76
C ALA A 103 3.50 14.97 -0.61
N TYR A 104 4.05 15.10 0.60
CA TYR A 104 3.71 14.27 1.75
C TYR A 104 2.85 14.98 2.79
N TYR A 105 2.07 14.18 3.52
CA TYR A 105 1.42 14.57 4.77
C TYR A 105 2.34 14.35 5.99
N SER A 106 2.25 15.23 6.99
CA SER A 106 2.73 14.93 8.35
C SER A 106 1.74 14.04 9.11
N ALA A 107 2.17 13.42 10.21
CA ALA A 107 1.30 12.61 11.06
C ALA A 107 0.11 13.43 11.61
N GLU A 108 0.35 14.68 12.02
CA GLU A 108 -0.70 15.61 12.49
C GLU A 108 -1.69 15.95 11.37
N GLU A 109 -1.21 16.15 10.15
CA GLU A 109 -2.11 16.41 9.03
C GLU A 109 -2.98 15.19 8.72
N VAL A 110 -2.43 13.97 8.77
CA VAL A 110 -3.22 12.74 8.61
C VAL A 110 -4.24 12.58 9.73
N LYS A 111 -3.87 12.89 10.99
CA LYS A 111 -4.80 12.90 12.14
C LYS A 111 -5.95 13.90 11.95
N ALA A 112 -5.67 15.02 11.28
CA ALA A 112 -6.63 16.08 11.02
C ALA A 112 -7.51 15.85 9.77
N LEU A 113 -7.24 14.81 8.97
CA LEU A 113 -8.08 14.47 7.83
C LEU A 113 -9.49 14.04 8.28
N PRO A 114 -10.53 14.28 7.45
CA PRO A 114 -11.88 13.89 7.78
C PRO A 114 -11.99 12.37 8.00
N ARG A 115 -12.82 11.98 8.95
CA ARG A 115 -13.19 10.59 9.22
C ARG A 115 -14.54 10.29 8.59
N GLY A 116 -14.71 9.06 8.13
CA GLY A 116 -16.01 8.59 7.67
C GLY A 116 -17.01 8.47 8.81
N PRO A 117 -18.26 8.13 8.50
CA PRO A 117 -19.33 8.19 9.48
C PRO A 117 -19.27 7.01 10.46
N ARG A 118 -19.84 7.20 11.64
CA ARG A 118 -19.85 6.21 12.75
C ARG A 118 -20.37 4.84 12.31
N ASN A 119 -21.47 4.82 11.56
CA ASN A 119 -22.12 3.62 11.04
C ASN A 119 -21.32 2.90 9.94
N ALA A 120 -20.29 3.55 9.39
CA ALA A 120 -19.29 2.91 8.53
C ALA A 120 -18.04 2.45 9.31
N GLY A 121 -18.01 2.56 10.64
CA GLY A 121 -16.85 2.20 11.45
C GLY A 121 -15.78 3.30 11.58
N PHE A 122 -16.11 4.55 11.25
CA PHE A 122 -15.17 5.68 11.25
C PHE A 122 -13.90 5.45 10.40
N PRO A 123 -14.02 5.07 9.12
CA PRO A 123 -12.85 4.86 8.27
C PRO A 123 -11.99 6.13 8.20
N MET A 124 -10.68 5.94 8.10
CA MET A 124 -9.71 7.01 7.90
C MET A 124 -9.65 7.37 6.42
N ALA A 125 -9.37 8.64 6.14
CA ALA A 125 -9.01 9.11 4.80
C ALA A 125 -7.57 8.69 4.42
N VAL A 126 -7.27 7.40 4.59
CA VAL A 126 -5.98 6.77 4.27
C VAL A 126 -6.23 5.67 3.26
N LEU A 127 -5.56 5.77 2.12
CA LEU A 127 -5.67 4.87 0.98
C LEU A 127 -4.37 4.08 0.82
N ALA A 128 -4.41 2.76 0.91
CA ALA A 128 -3.34 1.88 0.48
C ALA A 128 -3.54 1.45 -0.96
N VAL A 129 -2.48 1.51 -1.76
CA VAL A 129 -2.49 1.13 -3.18
C VAL A 129 -1.76 -0.19 -3.33
N SER A 130 -2.50 -1.21 -3.77
CA SER A 130 -1.95 -2.50 -4.16
C SER A 130 -1.87 -2.55 -5.68
N HIS A 131 -0.67 -2.78 -6.22
CA HIS A 131 -0.39 -2.69 -7.65
C HIS A 131 0.74 -3.65 -8.04
N SER A 132 0.82 -3.92 -9.34
CA SER A 132 1.84 -4.81 -9.90
C SER A 132 3.05 -4.01 -10.34
N TRP A 133 4.23 -4.36 -9.80
CA TRP A 133 5.49 -3.84 -10.33
C TRP A 133 5.72 -4.29 -11.77
N GLU A 134 5.86 -3.35 -12.70
CA GLU A 134 6.10 -3.64 -14.12
C GLU A 134 7.51 -4.20 -14.36
N SER A 135 8.52 -3.70 -13.65
CA SER A 135 9.90 -4.18 -13.72
C SER A 135 10.62 -4.09 -12.37
N GLU A 136 11.78 -4.74 -12.24
CA GLU A 136 12.65 -4.65 -11.05
C GLU A 136 13.16 -3.23 -10.78
N GLU A 137 13.39 -2.45 -11.84
CA GLU A 137 13.94 -1.10 -11.75
C GLU A 137 12.90 -0.09 -11.28
N HIS A 138 11.66 -0.21 -11.77
CA HIS A 138 10.61 0.76 -11.51
C HIS A 138 9.22 0.10 -11.60
N PRO A 139 8.32 0.36 -10.63
CA PRO A 139 6.99 -0.26 -10.63
C PRO A 139 6.08 0.21 -11.77
N ASP A 140 6.20 1.49 -12.15
CA ASP A 140 5.32 2.13 -13.15
C ASP A 140 6.10 3.03 -14.13
N PRO A 141 7.01 2.46 -14.95
CA PRO A 141 7.91 3.21 -15.84
C PRO A 141 7.19 4.00 -16.94
N HIS A 142 5.93 3.66 -17.22
CA HIS A 142 5.07 4.32 -18.18
C HIS A 142 4.01 5.22 -17.55
N GLY A 143 3.90 5.21 -16.21
CA GLY A 143 2.93 5.98 -15.45
C GLY A 143 1.48 5.47 -15.59
N ARG A 144 1.27 4.23 -16.04
CA ARG A 144 -0.06 3.63 -16.23
C ARG A 144 -0.79 3.49 -14.88
N THR A 145 -0.12 2.95 -13.87
CA THR A 145 -0.68 2.80 -12.51
C THR A 145 -1.02 4.15 -11.92
N LEU A 146 -0.14 5.15 -12.06
CA LEU A 146 -0.39 6.51 -11.61
C LEU A 146 -1.63 7.12 -12.26
N LEU A 147 -1.81 6.95 -13.57
CA LEU A 147 -2.97 7.47 -14.30
C LEU A 147 -4.27 6.80 -13.83
N MET A 148 -4.28 5.46 -13.72
CA MET A 148 -5.44 4.71 -13.22
C MET A 148 -5.79 5.11 -11.79
N LEU A 149 -4.80 5.24 -10.91
CA LEU A 149 -4.98 5.65 -9.53
C LEU A 149 -5.56 7.07 -9.44
N ALA A 150 -5.04 8.03 -10.22
CA ALA A 150 -5.53 9.39 -10.21
C ALA A 150 -6.98 9.50 -10.71
N ASP A 151 -7.34 8.74 -11.75
CA ASP A 151 -8.71 8.66 -12.26
C ASP A 151 -9.65 8.02 -11.24
N ALA A 152 -9.20 6.96 -10.55
CA ALA A 152 -9.95 6.31 -9.50
C ALA A 152 -10.22 7.25 -8.31
N ILE A 153 -9.20 7.96 -7.82
CA ILE A 153 -9.34 8.94 -6.74
C ILE A 153 -10.34 10.04 -7.14
N THR A 154 -10.15 10.63 -8.34
CA THR A 154 -11.01 11.71 -8.84
C THR A 154 -12.45 11.24 -8.97
N THR A 155 -12.66 10.04 -9.52
CA THR A 155 -14.00 9.47 -9.70
C THR A 155 -14.62 9.17 -8.34
N ALA A 156 -13.92 8.51 -7.42
CA ALA A 156 -14.41 8.18 -6.08
C ALA A 156 -14.77 9.42 -5.25
N GLN A 157 -14.08 10.56 -5.47
CA GLN A 157 -14.41 11.85 -4.88
C GLN A 157 -15.61 12.53 -5.53
N ALA A 158 -15.83 12.29 -6.83
CA ALA A 158 -16.90 12.89 -7.61
C ALA A 158 -18.22 12.10 -7.58
N ILE A 159 -18.22 10.81 -7.24
CA ILE A 159 -19.43 9.99 -7.18
C ILE A 159 -20.38 10.56 -6.13
N GLN A 160 -21.33 11.37 -6.55
CA GLN A 160 -22.51 11.70 -5.75
C GLN A 160 -23.42 10.47 -5.75
N VAL A 161 -23.29 9.55 -4.79
CA VAL A 161 -24.27 8.46 -4.68
C VAL A 161 -25.57 9.03 -4.08
N SER A 162 -26.44 9.56 -4.93
CA SER A 162 -27.87 9.64 -4.63
C SER A 162 -28.54 8.39 -5.18
N LYS A 163 -28.66 7.36 -4.34
CA LYS A 163 -29.55 6.21 -4.59
C LYS A 163 -30.36 5.91 -3.32
N GLY A 164 -31.41 6.70 -3.10
CA GLY A 164 -32.40 6.50 -2.04
C GLY A 164 -32.30 7.48 -0.85
N PRO A 165 -33.07 7.26 0.23
CA PRO A 165 -33.12 8.14 1.42
C PRO A 165 -31.83 8.13 2.26
N TYR A 166 -30.79 7.39 1.83
CA TYR A 166 -29.49 7.31 2.49
C TYR A 166 -28.45 8.00 1.62
N THR A 167 -27.85 9.07 2.14
CA THR A 167 -26.69 9.74 1.51
C THR A 167 -25.45 8.91 1.79
N TRP A 168 -24.86 8.34 0.74
CA TRP A 168 -23.53 7.72 0.85
C TRP A 168 -22.50 8.83 0.91
N GLN A 169 -21.44 8.64 1.70
CA GLN A 169 -20.31 9.56 1.67
C GLN A 169 -19.36 9.15 0.55
N THR A 170 -18.99 10.12 -0.28
CA THR A 170 -17.94 9.99 -1.28
C THR A 170 -16.60 9.79 -0.60
N LEU A 171 -15.59 9.37 -1.34
CA LEU A 171 -14.22 9.49 -0.84
C LEU A 171 -13.97 10.99 -0.51
N PRO A 172 -13.34 11.32 0.63
CA PRO A 172 -13.04 12.71 0.96
C PRO A 172 -12.18 13.38 -0.10
N SER A 173 -12.34 14.70 -0.29
CA SER A 173 -11.55 15.48 -1.26
C SER A 173 -10.05 15.48 -0.97
N ARG A 174 -9.65 15.07 0.24
CA ARG A 174 -8.27 14.96 0.70
C ARG A 174 -8.07 13.59 1.32
N VAL A 175 -7.20 12.77 0.74
CA VAL A 175 -6.81 11.47 1.29
C VAL A 175 -5.31 11.31 1.28
N ALA A 176 -4.78 10.66 2.31
CA ALA A 176 -3.38 10.28 2.41
C ALA A 176 -3.16 8.94 1.70
N VAL A 177 -2.24 8.88 0.75
CA VAL A 177 -2.04 7.72 -0.12
C VAL A 177 -0.74 7.02 0.24
N PHE A 178 -0.86 5.77 0.69
CA PHE A 178 0.25 4.83 0.79
C PHE A 178 0.45 4.17 -0.59
N PHE A 179 1.54 4.55 -1.27
CA PHE A 179 2.04 3.92 -2.48
C PHE A 179 3.46 3.43 -2.18
N ASP A 180 3.66 2.12 -2.00
CA ASP A 180 4.90 1.49 -1.51
C ASP A 180 6.21 2.14 -2.01
N PHE A 181 6.35 2.38 -3.31
CA PHE A 181 7.54 2.94 -3.95
C PHE A 181 7.86 4.38 -3.51
N CYS A 182 6.82 5.17 -3.27
CA CYS A 182 6.92 6.57 -2.83
C CYS A 182 6.82 6.70 -1.31
N SER A 183 6.27 5.70 -0.62
CA SER A 183 6.01 5.70 0.82
C SER A 183 7.17 5.12 1.62
N LEU A 184 7.94 4.21 1.02
CA LEU A 184 9.04 3.50 1.63
C LEU A 184 10.35 3.89 0.97
N PHE A 185 11.42 3.89 1.76
CA PHE A 185 12.76 4.00 1.19
C PHE A 185 13.02 2.84 0.24
N GLN A 186 13.65 3.12 -0.89
CA GLN A 186 13.92 2.09 -1.90
C GLN A 186 15.41 1.73 -1.87
N PRO A 187 15.77 0.43 -1.78
CA PRO A 187 17.16 0.03 -1.87
C PRO A 187 17.75 0.37 -3.25
N PRO A 188 19.08 0.36 -3.40
CA PRO A 188 19.72 0.50 -4.70
C PRO A 188 19.15 -0.50 -5.70
N ARG A 189 18.73 -0.03 -6.87
CA ARG A 189 18.13 -0.88 -7.92
C ARG A 189 19.11 -1.15 -9.07
N ALA A 190 20.15 -0.33 -9.21
CA ALA A 190 21.26 -0.58 -10.13
C ALA A 190 22.50 -1.10 -9.37
N LYS A 191 23.28 -1.98 -9.99
CA LYS A 191 24.49 -2.60 -9.38
C LYS A 191 25.51 -1.58 -8.87
N GLU A 192 25.58 -0.41 -9.49
CA GLU A 192 26.55 0.64 -9.19
C GLU A 192 25.97 1.75 -8.30
N GLU A 193 24.70 1.64 -7.93
CA GLU A 193 24.05 2.66 -7.12
C GLU A 193 24.49 2.57 -5.64
N PRO A 194 24.86 3.71 -5.01
CA PRO A 194 25.30 3.70 -3.62
C PRO A 194 24.18 3.31 -2.65
N PRO A 195 24.50 2.67 -1.52
CA PRO A 195 23.54 2.38 -0.46
C PRO A 195 22.83 3.65 0.06
N ILE A 196 21.57 3.51 0.43
CA ILE A 196 20.71 4.60 0.93
C ILE A 196 21.04 5.09 2.36
N GLY A 197 22.12 4.61 2.97
CA GLY A 197 22.55 4.98 4.32
C GLY A 197 21.82 4.24 5.44
N GLU A 198 22.36 4.31 6.66
CA GLU A 198 21.89 3.53 7.82
C GLU A 198 20.45 3.88 8.23
N GLY A 199 20.13 5.17 8.38
CA GLY A 199 18.79 5.63 8.80
C GLY A 199 17.67 5.16 7.86
N PRO A 200 17.74 5.46 6.55
CA PRO A 200 16.79 4.94 5.56
C PRO A 200 16.70 3.41 5.51
N THR A 201 17.84 2.71 5.65
CA THR A 201 17.87 1.25 5.70
C THR A 201 17.09 0.72 6.91
N MET A 202 17.30 1.29 8.10
CA MET A 202 16.57 0.88 9.30
C MET A 202 15.08 1.19 9.19
N ALA A 203 14.70 2.35 8.64
CA ALA A 203 13.32 2.73 8.44
C ALA A 203 12.60 1.82 7.44
N LEU A 204 13.27 1.43 6.35
CA LEU A 204 12.75 0.43 5.41
C LEU A 204 12.52 -0.91 6.12
N ARG A 205 13.50 -1.42 6.88
CA ARG A 205 13.35 -2.67 7.63
C ARG A 205 12.17 -2.61 8.62
N ALA A 206 12.05 -1.52 9.37
CA ALA A 206 10.94 -1.33 10.29
C ALA A 206 9.58 -1.30 9.56
N ALA A 207 9.50 -0.68 8.38
CA ALA A 207 8.27 -0.65 7.60
C ALA A 207 7.90 -2.02 7.02
N LEU A 208 8.88 -2.80 6.55
CA LEU A 208 8.63 -4.12 5.96
C LEU A 208 8.03 -5.11 6.96
N THR A 209 8.40 -5.05 8.24
CA THR A 209 7.81 -5.92 9.28
C THR A 209 6.36 -5.59 9.62
N ARG A 210 5.87 -4.43 9.17
CA ARG A 210 4.52 -3.92 9.46
C ARG A 210 3.74 -3.62 8.18
N MET A 211 4.19 -4.10 7.03
CA MET A 211 3.56 -3.87 5.72
C MET A 211 2.08 -4.29 5.71
N GLN A 212 1.78 -5.41 6.37
CA GLN A 212 0.44 -5.95 6.52
C GLN A 212 -0.54 -4.97 7.16
N VAL A 213 -0.08 -4.01 7.97
CA VAL A 213 -0.96 -3.01 8.61
C VAL A 213 -1.67 -2.17 7.54
N TRP A 214 -0.98 -1.71 6.50
CA TRP A 214 -1.56 -0.83 5.48
C TRP A 214 -2.76 -1.47 4.77
N TYR A 215 -2.65 -2.78 4.54
CA TYR A 215 -3.64 -3.58 3.81
C TYR A 215 -4.69 -4.20 4.73
N ALA A 216 -4.32 -4.70 5.91
CA ALA A 216 -5.24 -5.39 6.81
C ALA A 216 -5.98 -4.47 7.79
N HIS A 217 -5.47 -3.26 8.06
CA HIS A 217 -6.10 -2.37 9.04
C HIS A 217 -7.53 -2.00 8.61
N GLN A 218 -8.47 -2.17 9.53
CA GLN A 218 -9.91 -2.01 9.34
C GLN A 218 -10.32 -0.57 9.01
N LEU A 219 -9.45 0.42 9.19
CA LEU A 219 -9.77 1.83 9.00
C LEU A 219 -9.13 2.40 7.73
N THR A 220 -8.21 1.69 7.08
CA THR A 220 -7.68 2.09 5.78
C THR A 220 -8.66 1.73 4.67
N THR A 221 -8.49 2.33 3.50
CA THR A 221 -9.14 1.94 2.25
C THR A 221 -8.07 1.32 1.35
N CYS A 222 -8.39 0.27 0.59
CA CYS A 222 -7.45 -0.37 -0.33
C CYS A 222 -7.97 -0.24 -1.76
N PHE A 223 -7.15 0.35 -2.63
CA PHE A 223 -7.35 0.36 -4.07
C PHE A 223 -6.44 -0.69 -4.69
N PHE A 224 -7.04 -1.65 -5.38
CA PHE A 224 -6.33 -2.67 -6.13
C PHE A 224 -6.28 -2.23 -7.59
N VAL A 225 -5.10 -1.88 -8.08
CA VAL A 225 -4.89 -1.52 -9.48
C VAL A 225 -4.69 -2.81 -10.27
N THR A 226 -5.78 -3.56 -10.43
CA THR A 226 -5.82 -4.75 -11.27
C THR A 226 -5.81 -4.33 -12.74
N ASP A 227 -5.37 -5.21 -13.62
CA ASP A 227 -5.27 -4.92 -15.06
C ASP A 227 -6.66 -4.76 -15.73
N GLY A 228 -7.74 -5.15 -15.03
CA GLY A 228 -9.11 -4.99 -15.48
C GLY A 228 -9.39 -5.59 -16.87
N ASN A 229 -10.51 -5.21 -17.46
CA ASN A 229 -10.90 -5.64 -18.81
C ASN A 229 -10.26 -4.77 -19.90
N THR A 230 -8.97 -4.42 -19.77
CA THR A 230 -8.30 -3.47 -20.68
C THR A 230 -7.51 -4.18 -21.79
N GLU A 231 -7.77 -3.82 -23.04
CA GLU A 231 -7.13 -4.37 -24.25
C GLU A 231 -5.59 -4.26 -24.25
N THR A 232 -5.03 -3.38 -23.41
CA THR A 232 -3.58 -3.19 -23.20
C THR A 232 -2.90 -4.33 -22.44
N ALA A 233 -3.65 -5.23 -21.80
CA ALA A 233 -3.10 -6.40 -21.10
C ALA A 233 -2.74 -7.57 -22.04
N ASN A 234 -3.17 -7.51 -23.31
CA ASN A 234 -3.17 -8.66 -24.22
C ASN A 234 -1.94 -8.79 -25.14
N ASP A 235 -0.86 -8.04 -24.93
CA ASP A 235 0.38 -8.29 -25.67
C ASP A 235 1.18 -9.49 -25.14
N GLY A 236 0.71 -10.09 -24.03
CA GLY A 236 1.29 -11.28 -23.41
C GLY A 236 2.62 -11.05 -22.70
N SER A 237 3.08 -9.79 -22.61
CA SER A 237 4.38 -9.44 -22.03
C SER A 237 4.35 -9.19 -20.53
N HIS A 238 3.16 -9.05 -19.93
CA HIS A 238 2.98 -8.72 -18.51
C HIS A 238 2.35 -9.87 -17.71
N THR A 239 2.91 -10.16 -16.54
CA THR A 239 2.30 -11.07 -15.55
C THR A 239 1.06 -10.40 -14.95
N PRO A 240 -0.14 -11.02 -15.04
CA PRO A 240 -1.37 -10.45 -14.49
C PRO A 240 -1.30 -10.21 -12.98
N TYR A 241 -2.07 -9.23 -12.50
CA TYR A 241 -2.17 -8.88 -11.07
C TYR A 241 -2.32 -10.11 -10.15
N HIS A 242 -3.30 -10.98 -10.41
CA HIS A 242 -3.60 -12.14 -9.55
C HIS A 242 -2.60 -13.29 -9.67
N GLU A 243 -1.60 -13.20 -10.55
CA GLU A 243 -0.51 -14.17 -10.66
C GLU A 243 0.76 -13.73 -9.90
N ARG A 244 0.71 -12.56 -9.25
CA ARG A 244 1.84 -12.00 -8.49
C ARG A 244 1.66 -12.22 -7.00
N GLY A 245 2.76 -12.51 -6.31
CA GLY A 245 2.78 -12.87 -4.90
C GLY A 245 2.28 -11.74 -4.00
N TRP A 246 2.97 -10.60 -4.00
CA TRP A 246 2.60 -9.42 -3.20
C TRP A 246 1.16 -8.95 -3.45
N PRO A 247 0.72 -8.67 -4.68
CA PRO A 247 -0.67 -8.33 -4.96
C PRO A 247 -1.69 -9.36 -4.47
N THR A 248 -1.37 -10.66 -4.54
CA THR A 248 -2.23 -11.74 -4.03
C THR A 248 -2.34 -11.68 -2.51
N PHE A 249 -1.21 -11.54 -1.80
CA PHE A 249 -1.19 -11.39 -0.35
C PHE A 249 -2.01 -10.17 0.09
N GLU A 250 -1.72 -9.00 -0.49
CA GLU A 250 -2.36 -7.72 -0.17
C GLU A 250 -3.88 -7.78 -0.38
N TYR A 251 -4.32 -8.40 -1.48
CA TYR A 251 -5.75 -8.62 -1.77
C TYR A 251 -6.42 -9.44 -0.66
N HIS A 252 -5.85 -10.58 -0.30
CA HIS A 252 -6.47 -11.49 0.66
C HIS A 252 -6.47 -10.93 2.07
N VAL A 253 -5.38 -10.32 2.55
CA VAL A 253 -5.35 -9.75 3.92
C VAL A 253 -6.29 -8.57 4.07
N SER A 254 -6.45 -7.75 3.02
CA SER A 254 -7.42 -6.65 3.00
C SER A 254 -8.86 -7.15 3.07
N ALA A 255 -9.13 -8.27 2.41
CA ALA A 255 -10.45 -8.89 2.37
C ALA A 255 -10.87 -9.58 3.67
N ILE A 256 -9.99 -9.72 4.68
CA ILE A 256 -10.37 -10.36 5.96
C ILE A 256 -11.08 -9.36 6.89
N GLY A 257 -10.45 -8.22 7.14
CA GLY A 257 -10.82 -7.35 8.27
C GLY A 257 -11.75 -6.19 7.92
N LYS A 258 -11.79 -5.74 6.66
CA LYS A 258 -12.51 -4.53 6.28
C LYS A 258 -14.02 -4.71 6.27
N ALA A 259 -14.77 -3.71 6.73
CA ALA A 259 -16.22 -3.77 6.77
C ALA A 259 -16.81 -3.49 5.38
N ILE A 260 -17.81 -4.28 4.98
CA ILE A 260 -18.65 -3.95 3.83
C ILE A 260 -19.83 -3.17 4.39
N THR A 261 -19.92 -1.89 4.05
CA THR A 261 -20.96 -1.00 4.57
C THR A 261 -21.51 -0.13 3.47
N SER A 262 -22.82 0.10 3.52
CA SER A 262 -23.52 1.07 2.68
C SER A 262 -23.54 2.48 3.26
N SER A 263 -22.87 2.69 4.38
CA SER A 263 -22.96 3.92 5.16
C SER A 263 -21.84 4.92 4.89
N GLY A 264 -20.81 4.53 4.12
CA GLY A 264 -19.65 5.37 3.80
C GLY A 264 -19.05 4.99 2.45
N TRP A 265 -17.85 5.48 2.15
CA TRP A 265 -17.14 5.05 0.95
C TRP A 265 -16.69 3.58 1.07
N PRO A 266 -16.59 2.84 -0.05
CA PRO A 266 -16.09 1.48 -0.03
C PRO A 266 -14.63 1.42 0.47
N GLN A 267 -14.34 0.51 1.40
CA GLN A 267 -12.97 0.29 1.90
C GLN A 267 -12.13 -0.64 1.02
N LEU A 268 -12.77 -1.35 0.09
CA LEU A 268 -12.14 -2.24 -0.88
C LEU A 268 -12.65 -1.81 -2.25
N VAL A 269 -11.74 -1.45 -3.14
CA VAL A 269 -12.05 -0.97 -4.49
C VAL A 269 -11.12 -1.63 -5.49
N ASP A 270 -11.70 -2.31 -6.47
CA ASP A 270 -10.95 -2.77 -7.62
C ASP A 270 -10.96 -1.66 -8.69
N VAL A 271 -9.80 -1.02 -8.87
CA VAL A 271 -9.64 0.09 -9.81
C VAL A 271 -9.72 -0.40 -11.26
N GLY A 272 -9.25 -1.61 -11.55
CA GLY A 272 -9.28 -2.18 -12.90
C GLY A 272 -10.70 -2.49 -13.38
N LEU A 273 -11.62 -2.75 -12.44
CA LEU A 273 -13.05 -2.98 -12.73
C LEU A 273 -13.91 -1.71 -12.60
N GLY A 274 -13.34 -0.60 -12.15
CA GLY A 274 -14.04 0.66 -11.91
C GLY A 274 -14.46 0.86 -10.45
N VAL A 275 -14.39 2.11 -9.98
CA VAL A 275 -14.58 2.46 -8.56
C VAL A 275 -16.02 2.34 -8.05
N ASP A 276 -16.99 2.21 -8.95
CA ASP A 276 -18.41 1.97 -8.67
C ASP A 276 -18.79 0.49 -8.72
N THR A 277 -17.85 -0.39 -9.10
CA THR A 277 -18.04 -1.83 -9.11
C THR A 277 -17.95 -2.39 -7.68
N LEU A 278 -18.85 -3.32 -7.36
CA LEU A 278 -18.79 -4.04 -6.10
C LEU A 278 -17.55 -4.93 -6.06
N PHE A 279 -16.73 -4.76 -5.02
CA PHE A 279 -15.55 -5.58 -4.81
C PHE A 279 -15.94 -7.05 -4.56
N GLU A 280 -15.38 -7.96 -5.37
CA GLU A 280 -15.63 -9.40 -5.24
C GLU A 280 -14.81 -10.01 -4.10
N ARG A 281 -15.40 -10.04 -2.90
CA ARG A 281 -14.77 -10.69 -1.76
C ARG A 281 -14.92 -12.22 -1.85
N GLY A 282 -13.81 -12.89 -2.10
CA GLY A 282 -13.71 -14.35 -1.97
C GLY A 282 -13.87 -14.83 -0.52
N VAL A 283 -14.11 -16.14 -0.35
CA VAL A 283 -14.12 -16.76 0.98
C VAL A 283 -12.74 -16.59 1.61
N PRO A 284 -12.64 -16.07 2.86
CA PRO A 284 -11.36 -15.93 3.52
C PRO A 284 -10.61 -17.26 3.58
N LEU A 285 -9.36 -17.24 3.12
CA LEU A 285 -8.48 -18.39 3.22
C LEU A 285 -7.96 -18.53 4.65
N THR A 286 -7.72 -19.78 5.08
CA THR A 286 -6.90 -20.02 6.27
C THR A 286 -5.45 -19.60 5.98
N PRO A 287 -4.63 -19.30 7.02
CA PRO A 287 -3.22 -18.97 6.80
C PRO A 287 -2.48 -20.02 5.94
N ALA A 288 -2.65 -21.32 6.24
CA ALA A 288 -2.03 -22.40 5.46
C ALA A 288 -2.52 -22.47 4.01
N ALA A 289 -3.80 -22.14 3.76
CA ALA A 289 -4.32 -22.11 2.39
C ALA A 289 -3.82 -20.90 1.60
N LEU A 290 -3.63 -19.74 2.26
CA LEU A 290 -3.04 -18.57 1.65
C LEU A 290 -1.55 -18.79 1.35
N GLU A 291 -0.81 -19.40 2.28
CA GLU A 291 0.58 -19.80 2.10
C GLU A 291 0.72 -20.73 0.88
N HIS A 292 -0.07 -21.79 0.82
CA HIS A 292 -0.08 -22.69 -0.33
C HIS A 292 -0.46 -22.00 -1.65
N LEU A 293 -1.37 -21.02 -1.61
CA LEU A 293 -1.69 -20.20 -2.79
C LEU A 293 -0.47 -19.37 -3.23
N LEU A 294 0.26 -18.77 -2.29
CA LEU A 294 1.42 -17.91 -2.59
C LEU A 294 2.59 -18.70 -3.19
N GLU A 295 2.76 -19.98 -2.87
CA GLU A 295 3.73 -20.88 -3.51
C GLU A 295 3.56 -20.95 -5.04
N SER A 296 2.34 -20.74 -5.54
CA SER A 296 2.04 -20.75 -6.98
C SER A 296 2.32 -19.41 -7.68
N LYS A 297 2.66 -18.36 -6.92
CA LYS A 297 2.71 -16.97 -7.43
C LYS A 297 4.13 -16.52 -7.73
N ARG A 298 4.23 -15.47 -8.57
CA ARG A 298 5.51 -14.89 -9.00
C ARG A 298 5.85 -13.66 -8.18
N PHE A 299 7.08 -13.57 -7.68
CA PHE A 299 7.63 -12.41 -6.99
C PHE A 299 8.63 -11.68 -7.90
N THR A 300 8.61 -10.35 -7.88
CA THR A 300 9.34 -9.50 -8.83
C THR A 300 10.84 -9.36 -8.56
N ASP A 301 11.32 -9.80 -7.40
CA ASP A 301 12.71 -9.64 -6.95
C ASP A 301 13.36 -10.98 -6.55
N GLY A 302 12.70 -12.10 -6.81
CA GLY A 302 13.14 -13.40 -6.32
C GLY A 302 13.15 -13.52 -4.79
N THR A 303 12.56 -12.57 -4.06
CA THR A 303 12.26 -12.78 -2.63
C THR A 303 11.03 -13.67 -2.53
N GLU A 304 11.25 -14.91 -2.06
CA GLU A 304 10.18 -15.77 -1.55
C GLU A 304 9.61 -15.15 -0.26
N PRO A 305 8.32 -15.39 0.07
CA PRO A 305 7.69 -14.88 1.28
C PRO A 305 8.35 -15.39 2.57
#